data_AF-A0A1E2VDU1-F1
#
_entry.id   AF-A0A1E2VDU1-F1
#
_cell.length_a   1.000
_cell.length_b   1.000
_cell.length_c   1.000
_cell.angle_alpha   90.00
_cell.angle_beta   90.00
_cell.angle_gamma   90.00
#
_symmetry.space_group_name_H-M   'P 1'
#
loop_
_entity.id
_entity.type
_entity.pdbx_description
1 polymer ?
#
loop_
_entity_poly.entity_id
_entity_poly.type
_entity_poly.pdbx_seq_one_letter_code
_entity_poly.pdbx_strand_id
1 'polypeptide(L)'
;MKGGMALALLLAVLVTAQALIQVTQTSRQQQVRLQTLQGEQDALQVEWGRLLLEQGALASPARIERLAREKLNLYLPDPHDIQVREP
;
A
#
# COMPACT_ATOMS: atom_id res chain seq x y z
N MET A 1 59.26 -22.90 -3.58
CA MET A 1 58.16 -22.44 -4.47
C MET A 1 56.78 -22.98 -4.10
N LYS A 2 56.60 -24.27 -3.79
CA LYS A 2 55.26 -24.87 -3.50
C LYS A 2 54.54 -24.26 -2.27
N GLY A 3 55.26 -23.88 -1.21
CA GLY A 3 54.67 -23.32 0.01
C GLY A 3 54.03 -21.94 -0.16
N GLY A 4 54.58 -21.08 -1.02
CA GLY A 4 54.02 -19.74 -1.27
C GLY A 4 52.66 -19.80 -1.99
N MET A 5 52.49 -20.74 -2.91
CA MET A 5 51.23 -20.96 -3.63
C MET A 5 50.12 -21.49 -2.70
N ALA A 6 50.46 -22.42 -1.79
CA ALA A 6 49.52 -22.92 -0.80
C ALA A 6 49.04 -21.80 0.16
N LEU A 7 49.95 -20.93 0.60
CA LEU A 7 49.61 -19.80 1.46
C LEU A 7 48.70 -18.79 0.74
N ALA A 8 48.97 -18.49 -0.52
CA ALA A 8 48.13 -17.59 -1.31
C ALA A 8 46.70 -18.13 -1.49
N LEU A 9 46.56 -19.43 -1.77
CA LEU A 9 45.24 -20.07 -1.87
C LEU A 9 44.49 -20.06 -0.55
N LEU A 10 45.20 -20.30 0.57
CA LEU A 10 44.59 -20.25 1.90
C LEU A 10 44.06 -18.85 2.21
N LEU A 11 44.86 -17.80 1.92
CA LEU A 11 44.42 -16.42 2.06
C LEU A 11 43.23 -16.09 1.16
N ALA A 12 43.24 -16.54 -0.09
CA ALA A 12 42.11 -16.35 -1.00
C ALA A 12 40.82 -16.96 -0.43
N VAL A 13 40.87 -18.20 0.07
CA VAL A 13 39.71 -18.87 0.68
C VAL A 13 39.22 -18.12 1.91
N LEU A 14 40.11 -17.63 2.78
CA LEU A 14 39.72 -16.86 3.96
C LEU A 14 39.03 -15.55 3.57
N VAL A 15 39.56 -14.83 2.58
CA VAL A 15 38.94 -13.59 2.07
C VAL A 15 37.57 -13.89 1.46
N THR A 16 37.43 -14.95 0.67
CA THR A 16 36.13 -15.35 0.11
C THR A 16 35.14 -15.74 1.20
N ALA A 17 35.57 -16.48 2.23
CA ALA A 17 34.71 -16.85 3.34
C ALA A 17 34.20 -15.61 4.10
N GLN A 18 35.07 -14.64 4.37
CA GLN A 18 34.68 -13.38 5.00
C GLN A 18 33.70 -12.58 4.12
N ALA A 19 33.99 -12.46 2.81
CA ALA A 19 33.11 -11.78 1.87
C ALA A 19 31.72 -12.43 1.82
N LEU A 20 31.65 -13.77 1.77
CA LEU A 20 30.39 -14.50 1.75
C LEU A 20 29.55 -14.26 3.00
N ILE A 21 30.18 -14.26 4.19
CA ILE A 21 29.50 -13.95 5.46
C ILE A 21 28.89 -12.56 5.41
N GLN A 22 29.65 -11.55 4.96
CA GLN A 22 29.18 -10.17 4.89
C GLN A 22 28.03 -9.98 3.90
N VAL A 23 28.13 -10.58 2.71
CA VAL A 23 27.06 -10.56 1.71
C VAL A 23 25.80 -11.21 2.26
N THR A 24 25.95 -12.39 2.91
CA THR A 24 24.81 -13.12 3.48
C THR A 24 24.13 -12.31 4.59
N GLN A 25 24.91 -11.71 5.49
CA GLN A 25 24.37 -10.90 6.58
C GLN A 25 23.63 -9.67 6.06
N THR A 26 24.23 -8.95 5.12
CA THR A 26 23.63 -7.75 4.50
C THR A 26 22.35 -8.11 3.75
N SER A 27 22.36 -9.21 3.00
CA SER A 27 21.18 -9.71 2.29
C SER A 27 20.05 -10.05 3.27
N ARG A 28 20.35 -10.75 4.38
CA ARG A 28 19.35 -11.03 5.42
C ARG A 28 18.73 -9.77 6.00
N GLN A 29 19.54 -8.75 6.31
CA GLN A 29 19.05 -7.48 6.84
C GLN A 29 18.15 -6.74 5.84
N GLN A 30 18.56 -6.69 4.57
CA GLN A 30 17.76 -6.08 3.50
C GLN A 30 16.44 -6.81 3.28
N GLN A 31 16.45 -8.15 3.33
CA GLN A 31 15.24 -8.96 3.18
C GLN A 31 14.25 -8.70 4.33
N VAL A 32 14.73 -8.64 5.58
CA VAL A 32 13.90 -8.31 6.74
C VAL A 32 13.30 -6.91 6.58
N ARG A 33 14.11 -5.91 6.22
CA ARG A 33 13.63 -4.54 6.01
C ARG A 33 12.57 -4.46 4.92
N LEU A 34 12.77 -5.18 3.82
CA LEU A 34 11.80 -5.25 2.73
C LEU A 34 10.48 -5.87 3.20
N GLN A 35 10.53 -6.98 3.94
CA GLN A 35 9.34 -7.62 4.50
C GLN A 35 8.60 -6.70 5.48
N THR A 36 9.32 -5.93 6.30
CA THR A 36 8.69 -4.94 7.20
C THR A 36 7.93 -3.88 6.41
N LEU A 37 8.57 -3.27 5.40
CA LEU A 37 7.95 -2.24 4.56
C LEU A 37 6.75 -2.78 3.78
N GLN A 38 6.82 -4.03 3.31
CA GLN A 38 5.69 -4.70 2.67
C GLN A 38 4.52 -4.88 3.65
N GLY A 39 4.80 -5.31 4.89
CA GLY A 39 3.77 -5.42 5.92
C GLY A 39 3.11 -4.08 6.26
N GLU A 40 3.90 -3.00 6.33
CA GLU A 40 3.36 -1.65 6.52
C GLU A 40 2.47 -1.21 5.35
N GLN A 41 2.89 -1.49 4.12
CA GLN A 41 2.10 -1.22 2.92
C GLN A 41 0.78 -2.00 2.93
N ASP A 42 0.80 -3.28 3.26
CA ASP A 42 -0.39 -4.12 3.33
C ASP A 42 -1.37 -3.60 4.39
N ALA A 43 -0.88 -3.20 5.56
CA ALA A 43 -1.69 -2.62 6.62
C ALA A 43 -2.36 -1.31 6.19
N LEU A 44 -1.62 -0.43 5.53
CA LEU A 44 -2.16 0.81 4.97
C LEU A 44 -3.20 0.55 3.88
N GLN A 45 -2.99 -0.46 3.04
CA GLN A 45 -3.94 -0.84 1.99
C GLN A 45 -5.27 -1.32 2.57
N VAL A 46 -5.24 -2.08 3.67
CA VAL A 46 -6.45 -2.50 4.39
C VAL A 46 -7.19 -1.30 4.96
N GLU A 47 -6.49 -0.39 5.64
CA GLU A 47 -7.14 0.81 6.21
C GLU A 47 -7.73 1.70 5.12
N TRP A 48 -7.00 1.89 4.01
CA TRP A 48 -7.51 2.62 2.85
C TRP A 48 -8.78 1.99 2.28
N GLY A 49 -8.80 0.66 2.15
CA GLY A 49 -10.00 -0.07 1.74
C GLY A 49 -11.19 0.16 2.68
N ARG A 50 -10.95 0.15 4.00
CA ARG A 50 -11.99 0.44 5.00
C ARG A 50 -12.53 1.86 4.85
N LEU A 51 -11.65 2.84 4.74
CA LEU A 51 -12.03 4.25 4.56
C LEU A 51 -12.82 4.48 3.26
N LEU A 52 -12.48 3.75 2.18
CA LEU A 52 -13.22 3.85 0.93
C LEU A 52 -14.65 3.30 1.07
N LEU A 53 -14.83 2.20 1.81
CA LEU A 53 -16.15 1.65 2.12
C LEU A 53 -16.96 2.59 3.00
N GLU A 54 -16.33 3.19 4.02
CA GLU A 54 -16.97 4.19 4.89
C GLU A 54 -17.44 5.40 4.07
N GLN A 55 -16.59 5.93 3.18
CA GLN A 55 -16.96 7.03 2.28
C GLN A 55 -18.08 6.65 1.31
N GLY A 56 -18.03 5.46 0.71
CA GLY A 56 -19.08 4.95 -0.17
C GLY A 56 -20.43 4.83 0.55
N ALA A 57 -20.44 4.34 1.79
CA ALA A 57 -21.66 4.27 2.60
C ALA A 57 -22.21 5.67 2.92
N LEU A 58 -21.34 6.64 3.25
CA LEU A 58 -21.72 8.03 3.51
C LEU A 58 -22.26 8.73 2.25
N ALA A 59 -21.72 8.42 1.08
CA ALA A 59 -22.13 8.96 -0.22
C ALA A 59 -23.24 8.14 -0.90
N SER A 60 -23.83 7.15 -0.21
CA SER A 60 -24.89 6.34 -0.79
C SER A 60 -26.07 7.22 -1.23
N PRO A 61 -26.62 7.03 -2.44
CA PRO A 61 -27.74 7.84 -2.94
C PRO A 61 -28.91 7.88 -1.97
N ALA A 62 -29.26 6.74 -1.35
CA ALA A 62 -30.32 6.66 -0.35
C ALA A 62 -30.07 7.55 0.89
N ARG A 63 -28.82 7.63 1.37
CA ARG A 63 -28.46 8.51 2.48
C ARG A 63 -28.47 9.98 2.06
N ILE A 64 -27.96 10.28 0.87
CA ILE A 64 -27.98 11.64 0.30
C ILE A 64 -29.43 12.12 0.13
N GLU A 65 -30.30 11.29 -0.44
CA GLU A 65 -31.71 11.58 -0.70
C GLU A 65 -32.49 11.80 0.61
N ARG A 66 -32.22 10.97 1.63
CA ARG A 66 -32.78 11.18 2.97
C ARG A 66 -32.32 12.50 3.57
N LEU A 67 -31.02 12.81 3.53
CA LEU A 67 -30.47 14.08 4.03
C LEU A 67 -31.03 15.29 3.26
N ALA A 68 -31.20 15.18 1.94
CA ALA A 68 -31.78 16.22 1.10
C ALA A 68 -33.24 16.51 1.50
N ARG A 69 -34.05 15.48 1.74
CA ARG A 69 -35.40 15.63 2.30
C ARG A 69 -35.38 16.24 3.69
N GLU A 70 -34.64 15.66 4.61
CA GLU A 70 -34.73 16.00 6.04
C GLU A 70 -34.08 17.33 6.39
N LYS A 71 -32.95 17.70 5.74
CA LYS A 71 -32.20 18.92 6.08
C LYS A 71 -32.44 20.07 5.13
N LEU A 72 -32.75 19.79 3.87
CA LEU A 72 -32.92 20.82 2.84
C LEU A 72 -34.38 20.95 2.38
N ASN A 73 -35.30 20.13 2.90
CA ASN A 73 -36.70 20.09 2.46
C ASN A 73 -36.79 19.94 0.93
N LEU A 74 -35.88 19.15 0.34
CA LEU A 74 -35.94 18.81 -1.07
C LEU A 74 -36.93 17.65 -1.27
N TYR A 75 -37.92 17.87 -2.12
CA TYR A 75 -38.89 16.86 -2.54
C TYR A 75 -38.88 16.77 -4.06
N LEU A 76 -39.36 15.64 -4.60
CA LEU A 76 -39.56 15.55 -6.04
C LEU A 76 -40.66 16.55 -6.42
N PRO A 77 -40.39 17.50 -7.34
CA PRO A 77 -41.41 18.43 -7.79
C PRO A 77 -42.54 17.67 -8.49
N ASP A 78 -43.76 18.16 -8.34
CA ASP A 78 -44.91 17.61 -9.06
C ASP A 78 -44.67 17.81 -10.57
N PRO A 79 -45.05 16.85 -11.43
CA PRO A 79 -44.94 17.00 -12.89
C PRO A 79 -45.54 18.31 -13.43
N HIS A 80 -46.54 18.88 -12.75
CA HIS A 80 -47.14 20.16 -13.12
C HIS A 80 -46.27 21.39 -12.82
N ASP A 81 -45.24 21.28 -11.96
CA ASP A 81 -44.31 22.36 -11.61
C ASP A 81 -43.05 22.40 -12.52
N ILE A 82 -42.88 21.41 -13.40
CA ILE A 82 -41.69 21.30 -14.26
C ILE A 82 -41.93 22.06 -15.58
N GLN A 83 -41.31 23.23 -15.74
CA GLN A 83 -41.32 23.97 -17.01
C GLN A 83 -40.01 23.76 -17.78
N VAL A 84 -40.09 23.05 -18.90
CA VAL A 84 -38.97 22.89 -19.83
C VAL A 84 -38.85 24.18 -20.65
N ARG A 85 -37.75 24.90 -20.46
CA ARG A 85 -37.47 26.12 -21.23
C ARG A 85 -36.74 25.70 -22.52
N GLU A 86 -37.32 25.98 -23.68
CA GLU A 86 -36.63 25.80 -24.97
C GLU A 86 -35.55 26.89 -25.17
N PRO A 87 -34.43 26.56 -25.85
CA PRO A 87 -33.27 27.44 -25.99
C PRO A 87 -33.51 28.68 -26.86
#